data_AF-A0A2G8Y8J6-F1
#
_entry.id   AF-A0A2G8Y8J6-F1
#
_cell.length_a   1.000
_cell.length_b   1.000
_cell.length_c   1.000
_cell.angle_alpha   90.00
_cell.angle_beta   90.00
_cell.angle_gamma   90.00
#
_symmetry.space_group_name_H-M   'P 1'
#
loop_
_entity.id
_entity.type
_entity.pdbx_description
1 polymer ?
#
loop_
_entity_poly.entity_id
_entity_poly.type
_entity_poly.pdbx_seq_one_letter_code
_entity_poly.pdbx_strand_id
1 'polypeptide(L)'
;MRTIPLKLPQRGEAELLGLLEQHCREHYGHHQLDLVRPVLQKWHRLRKEISRVSPRTGSTRLLDLHRAYLTLCGLLERHFSVSSPPHKGAASLSSSLASLWTSSLACPPPRSSSSSVSSSVSSSVSSSASSSLSRCAFSPQKEEKAGRRSSASSRLVGSSLGRFALHADFWAFEKACAIFNCAACEANAGLFVNREKLEDFQEALERFRRAGGIFELLRDMLPSMFSSESVQQREASSAAPYTAAEMTAAAACPEFSVHALTAYSFMMRAQAQCVSYERALREKLGKRLLSMLASQVATFYASALSHLLRVEEMTNATAQPGLLLQSPLSASTGGDAADSRPQTEASVLATWLKSQELSYLAAAHFQLARYEQEQVEMEGEGYGRLVARLRVCREFLAQAAALVEAHSLKCNLSGLFAHIVQTHEQLERDNAVVYLEAVPDPSRLTPLEHVCCVELASVAIQDLQDVDAHAAAQLCQLLPTSVRLRGEEYATRYRAGVRDLKQRVSEELSGVSSFLLARQLPDQLREVALKLQEEKKVRNQPRADLTLELPPHLWNQIRVLPSVSL
;
A
#
# COMPACT_ATOMS: atom_id res chain seq x y z
N MET A 1 19.93 12.80 9.74
CA MET A 1 18.66 12.05 9.58
C MET A 1 18.10 12.30 8.19
N ARG A 2 17.28 11.39 7.65
CA ARG A 2 16.79 11.44 6.26
C ARG A 2 15.27 11.37 6.22
N THR A 3 14.68 12.15 5.33
CA THR A 3 13.23 12.12 5.06
C THR A 3 12.83 10.86 4.31
N ILE A 4 11.60 10.44 4.53
CA ILE A 4 10.96 9.38 3.75
C ILE A 4 10.07 10.04 2.71
N PRO A 5 10.30 9.82 1.41
CA PRO A 5 9.43 10.34 0.37
C PRO A 5 8.02 9.73 0.48
N LEU A 6 7.01 10.59 0.43
CA LEU A 6 5.61 10.22 0.33
C LEU A 6 5.35 9.58 -1.03
N LYS A 7 4.48 8.58 -1.00
CA LYS A 7 3.83 8.04 -2.19
C LYS A 7 2.79 9.06 -2.66
N LEU A 8 2.82 9.40 -3.93
CA LEU A 8 1.89 10.35 -4.54
C LEU A 8 1.03 9.62 -5.58
N PRO A 9 -0.29 9.83 -5.60
CA PRO A 9 -1.15 9.30 -6.64
C PRO A 9 -0.75 9.82 -8.02
N GLN A 10 -0.76 8.96 -9.02
CA GLN A 10 -0.47 9.28 -10.42
C GLN A 10 -1.74 9.54 -11.25
N ARG A 11 -1.56 10.05 -12.48
CA ARG A 11 -2.62 10.55 -13.38
C ARG A 11 -3.66 9.45 -13.72
N GLY A 12 -4.92 9.87 -13.92
CA GLY A 12 -6.08 8.98 -14.10
C GLY A 12 -7.24 9.23 -13.12
N GLU A 13 -7.13 10.27 -12.27
CA GLU A 13 -8.06 10.55 -11.17
C GLU A 13 -9.53 10.72 -11.61
N ALA A 14 -9.77 11.38 -12.75
CA ALA A 14 -11.11 11.64 -13.26
C ALA A 14 -11.79 10.35 -13.76
N GLU A 15 -11.00 9.40 -14.24
CA GLU A 15 -11.49 8.10 -14.71
C GLU A 15 -11.93 7.23 -13.52
N LEU A 16 -11.15 7.21 -12.43
CA LEU A 16 -11.48 6.44 -11.23
C LEU A 16 -12.82 6.86 -10.61
N LEU A 17 -13.08 8.17 -10.50
CA LEU A 17 -14.36 8.67 -10.00
C LEU A 17 -15.51 8.24 -10.94
N GLY A 18 -15.33 8.42 -12.26
CA GLY A 18 -16.32 8.03 -13.25
C GLY A 18 -16.67 6.53 -13.20
N LEU A 19 -15.68 5.67 -12.95
CA LEU A 19 -15.86 4.23 -12.81
C LEU A 19 -16.66 3.85 -11.55
N LEU A 20 -16.37 4.47 -10.41
CA LEU A 20 -17.14 4.26 -9.18
C LEU A 20 -18.59 4.73 -9.34
N GLU A 21 -18.79 5.89 -9.97
CA GLU A 21 -20.14 6.40 -10.25
C GLU A 21 -20.91 5.50 -11.23
N GLN A 22 -20.23 4.97 -12.25
CA GLN A 22 -20.81 4.03 -13.20
C GLN A 22 -21.20 2.72 -12.51
N HIS A 23 -20.32 2.15 -11.69
CA HIS A 23 -20.62 0.94 -10.92
C HIS A 23 -21.82 1.14 -9.99
N CYS A 24 -21.88 2.29 -9.30
CA CYS A 24 -23.03 2.65 -8.47
C CYS A 24 -24.33 2.69 -9.29
N ARG A 25 -24.28 3.34 -10.46
CA ARG A 25 -25.43 3.46 -11.35
C ARG A 25 -25.92 2.09 -11.85
N GLU A 26 -25.01 1.21 -12.21
CA GLU A 26 -25.32 -0.11 -12.77
C GLU A 26 -25.92 -1.07 -11.73
N HIS A 27 -25.39 -1.07 -10.50
CA HIS A 27 -25.80 -2.05 -9.48
C HIS A 27 -26.82 -1.54 -8.46
N TYR A 28 -26.87 -0.23 -8.19
CA TYR A 28 -27.73 0.35 -7.17
C TYR A 28 -28.74 1.38 -7.74
N GLY A 29 -28.55 1.82 -8.98
CA GLY A 29 -29.43 2.76 -9.67
C GLY A 29 -29.11 4.24 -9.41
N HIS A 30 -29.82 5.12 -10.11
CA HIS A 30 -29.55 6.56 -10.12
C HIS A 30 -29.77 7.26 -8.77
N HIS A 31 -30.85 6.93 -8.06
CA HIS A 31 -31.16 7.56 -6.78
C HIS A 31 -30.10 7.27 -5.70
N GLN A 32 -29.61 6.03 -5.64
CA GLN A 32 -28.56 5.65 -4.70
C GLN A 32 -27.22 6.31 -5.04
N LEU A 33 -26.92 6.45 -6.34
CA LEU A 33 -25.75 7.21 -6.78
C LEU A 33 -25.81 8.67 -6.31
N ASP A 34 -26.96 9.35 -6.43
CA ASP A 34 -27.08 10.75 -6.03
C ASP A 34 -26.84 10.96 -4.52
N LEU A 35 -27.21 9.96 -3.70
CA LEU A 35 -27.00 9.98 -2.25
C LEU A 35 -25.52 9.79 -1.86
N VAL A 36 -24.78 8.94 -2.58
CA VAL A 36 -23.38 8.59 -2.26
C VAL A 36 -22.36 9.41 -3.04
N ARG A 37 -22.78 10.10 -4.12
CA ARG A 37 -21.91 10.98 -4.93
C ARG A 37 -21.10 11.98 -4.09
N PRO A 38 -21.64 12.63 -3.03
CA PRO A 38 -20.84 13.52 -2.19
C PRO A 38 -19.63 12.83 -1.53
N VAL A 39 -19.79 11.57 -1.10
CA VAL A 39 -18.70 10.77 -0.50
C VAL A 39 -17.64 10.42 -1.54
N LEU A 40 -18.06 9.97 -2.73
CA LEU A 40 -17.14 9.66 -3.83
C LEU A 40 -16.35 10.89 -4.28
N GLN A 41 -17.01 12.05 -4.35
CA GLN A 41 -16.36 13.32 -4.64
C GLN A 41 -15.40 13.75 -3.54
N LYS A 42 -15.74 13.52 -2.26
CA LYS A 42 -14.83 13.79 -1.12
C LYS A 42 -13.57 12.93 -1.22
N TRP A 43 -13.71 11.62 -1.47
CA TRP A 43 -12.58 10.72 -1.68
C TRP A 43 -11.69 11.17 -2.85
N HIS A 44 -12.29 11.51 -3.99
CA HIS A 44 -11.55 12.00 -5.16
C HIS A 44 -10.82 13.33 -4.87
N ARG A 45 -11.44 14.26 -4.14
CA ARG A 45 -10.80 15.52 -3.73
C ARG A 45 -9.59 15.27 -2.84
N LEU A 46 -9.71 14.39 -1.83
CA LEU A 46 -8.58 14.04 -0.96
C LEU A 46 -7.44 13.42 -1.76
N ARG A 47 -7.73 12.47 -2.66
CA ARG A 47 -6.71 11.87 -3.54
C ARG A 47 -5.97 12.91 -4.36
N LYS A 48 -6.69 13.90 -4.89
CA LYS A 48 -6.15 15.03 -5.67
C LYS A 48 -5.36 16.04 -4.84
N GLU A 49 -5.75 16.24 -3.58
CA GLU A 49 -4.97 17.06 -2.67
C GLU A 49 -3.63 16.38 -2.35
N ILE A 50 -3.64 15.06 -2.07
CA ILE A 50 -2.43 14.27 -1.84
C ILE A 50 -1.47 14.37 -3.04
N SER A 51 -1.97 14.24 -4.28
CA SER A 51 -1.11 14.26 -5.48
C SER A 51 -0.38 15.58 -5.72
N ARG A 52 -0.79 16.67 -5.04
CA ARG A 52 -0.17 18.00 -5.14
C ARG A 52 0.85 18.29 -4.04
N VAL A 53 0.96 17.43 -3.04
CA VAL A 53 1.84 17.63 -1.90
C VAL A 53 3.30 17.38 -2.30
N SER A 54 4.22 18.16 -1.74
CA SER A 54 5.65 17.92 -1.91
C SER A 54 6.04 16.58 -1.25
N PRO A 55 6.80 15.71 -1.95
CA PRO A 55 7.03 14.34 -1.51
C PRO A 55 7.81 14.24 -0.19
N ARG A 56 8.51 15.29 0.26
CA ARG A 56 9.35 15.23 1.47
C ARG A 56 8.80 16.05 2.63
N THR A 57 7.53 16.47 2.55
CA THR A 57 6.88 17.27 3.59
C THR A 57 6.32 16.36 4.69
N GLY A 58 6.41 16.80 5.94
CA GLY A 58 5.71 16.20 7.08
C GLY A 58 5.03 17.28 7.90
N SER A 59 3.72 17.19 8.07
CA SER A 59 2.95 18.10 8.92
C SER A 59 1.76 17.37 9.52
N THR A 60 1.27 17.85 10.66
CA THR A 60 0.06 17.31 11.32
C THR A 60 -1.14 17.38 10.39
N ARG A 61 -1.34 18.51 9.69
CA ARG A 61 -2.40 18.67 8.69
C ARG A 61 -2.35 17.61 7.59
N LEU A 62 -1.15 17.27 7.12
CA LEU A 62 -0.99 16.27 6.06
C LEU A 62 -1.25 14.85 6.58
N LEU A 63 -0.83 14.58 7.82
CA LEU A 63 -1.16 13.34 8.51
C LEU A 63 -2.68 13.16 8.63
N ASP A 64 -3.40 14.20 9.10
CA ASP A 64 -4.86 14.18 9.21
C ASP A 64 -5.54 13.95 7.85
N LEU A 65 -4.98 14.54 6.78
CA LEU A 65 -5.45 14.30 5.42
C LEU A 65 -5.34 12.82 5.03
N HIS A 66 -4.19 12.19 5.31
CA HIS A 66 -4.00 10.75 5.03
C HIS A 66 -4.87 9.84 5.90
N ARG A 67 -5.15 10.21 7.16
CA ARG A 67 -6.09 9.47 8.03
C ARG A 67 -7.52 9.55 7.52
N ALA A 68 -7.97 10.73 7.13
CA ALA A 68 -9.29 10.91 6.50
C ALA A 68 -9.39 10.12 5.18
N TYR A 69 -8.32 10.11 4.38
CA TYR A 69 -8.26 9.32 3.14
C TYR A 69 -8.34 7.82 3.41
N LEU A 70 -7.53 7.31 4.34
CA LEU A 70 -7.53 5.90 4.76
C LEU A 70 -8.91 5.45 5.24
N THR A 71 -9.58 6.30 6.01
CA THR A 71 -10.94 6.08 6.50
C THR A 71 -11.92 5.89 5.35
N LEU A 72 -11.93 6.80 4.37
CA LEU A 72 -12.81 6.69 3.21
C LEU A 72 -12.50 5.46 2.36
N CYS A 73 -11.22 5.11 2.18
CA CYS A 73 -10.84 3.88 1.49
C CYS A 73 -11.41 2.63 2.17
N GLY A 74 -11.33 2.54 3.51
CA GLY A 74 -11.90 1.42 4.27
C GLY A 74 -13.43 1.35 4.22
N LEU A 75 -14.11 2.51 4.17
CA LEU A 75 -15.57 2.55 4.01
C LEU A 75 -16.00 2.15 2.60
N LEU A 76 -15.34 2.67 1.56
CA LEU A 76 -15.68 2.40 0.16
C LEU A 76 -15.37 0.96 -0.24
N GLU A 77 -14.28 0.37 0.23
CA GLU A 77 -13.93 -1.04 -0.02
C GLU A 77 -15.10 -1.99 0.28
N ARG A 78 -15.90 -1.74 1.32
CA ARG A 78 -17.03 -2.60 1.70
C ARG A 78 -18.15 -2.65 0.65
N HIS A 79 -18.28 -1.60 -0.18
CA HIS A 79 -19.38 -1.43 -1.13
C HIS A 79 -18.95 -1.51 -2.60
N PHE A 80 -17.64 -1.37 -2.87
CA PHE A 80 -17.09 -1.32 -4.23
C PHE A 80 -16.07 -2.44 -4.52
N SER A 81 -15.77 -3.33 -3.56
CA SER A 81 -14.88 -4.47 -3.80
C SER A 81 -15.61 -5.66 -4.40
N VAL A 82 -15.11 -6.15 -5.54
CA VAL A 82 -15.53 -7.40 -6.20
C VAL A 82 -14.35 -8.38 -6.15
N SER A 83 -14.59 -9.61 -5.67
CA SER A 83 -13.56 -10.65 -5.65
C SER A 83 -13.26 -11.14 -7.08
N SER A 84 -11.98 -11.37 -7.39
CA SER A 84 -11.53 -11.88 -8.69
C SER A 84 -12.08 -13.28 -8.99
N PRO A 85 -12.35 -13.63 -10.26
CA PRO A 85 -12.33 -15.02 -10.70
C PRO A 85 -10.88 -15.55 -10.70
N PRO A 86 -10.66 -16.84 -10.42
CA PRO A 86 -9.33 -17.39 -10.28
C PRO A 86 -8.62 -17.47 -11.66
N HIS A 87 -7.36 -17.04 -11.68
CA HIS A 87 -6.29 -17.54 -12.57
C HIS A 87 -5.95 -16.91 -13.94
N LYS A 88 -6.36 -15.70 -14.32
CA LYS A 88 -5.75 -15.07 -15.53
C LYS A 88 -5.45 -13.58 -15.35
N GLY A 89 -4.25 -13.22 -14.87
CA GLY A 89 -3.75 -11.85 -15.02
C GLY A 89 -2.89 -11.21 -13.92
N ALA A 90 -2.27 -11.94 -12.97
CA ALA A 90 -1.52 -11.35 -11.86
C ALA A 90 -0.45 -10.30 -12.28
N ALA A 91 0.28 -10.53 -13.38
CA ALA A 91 1.25 -9.58 -13.92
C ALA A 91 0.62 -8.30 -14.54
N SER A 92 -0.60 -8.41 -15.09
CA SER A 92 -1.36 -7.26 -15.58
C SER A 92 -1.94 -6.44 -14.42
N LEU A 93 -2.23 -7.08 -13.29
CA LEU A 93 -2.73 -6.42 -12.09
C LEU A 93 -1.61 -5.67 -11.36
N SER A 94 -0.44 -6.27 -11.18
CA SER A 94 0.70 -5.61 -10.53
C SER A 94 1.21 -4.39 -11.32
N SER A 95 1.29 -4.50 -12.65
CA SER A 95 1.67 -3.37 -13.53
C SER A 95 0.62 -2.24 -13.52
N SER A 96 -0.67 -2.58 -13.36
CA SER A 96 -1.73 -1.59 -13.22
C SER A 96 -1.71 -0.93 -11.83
N LEU A 97 -1.38 -1.66 -10.75
CA LEU A 97 -1.22 -1.08 -9.40
C LEU A 97 0.00 -0.15 -9.34
N ALA A 98 1.12 -0.57 -9.96
CA ALA A 98 2.37 0.19 -10.01
C ALA A 98 2.22 1.56 -10.70
N SER A 99 1.25 1.72 -11.60
CA SER A 99 1.00 2.99 -12.29
C SER A 99 0.07 3.94 -11.52
N LEU A 100 -0.51 3.53 -10.39
CA LEU A 100 -1.44 4.36 -9.61
C LEU A 100 -0.78 5.28 -8.60
N TRP A 101 0.39 4.90 -8.10
CA TRP A 101 1.13 5.60 -7.06
C TRP A 101 2.62 5.64 -7.39
N THR A 102 3.32 6.68 -6.96
CA THR A 102 4.78 6.73 -7.08
C THR A 102 5.44 5.64 -6.24
N SER A 103 6.53 5.09 -6.78
CA SER A 103 7.41 4.15 -6.08
C SER A 103 8.72 4.87 -5.78
N SER A 104 9.05 5.05 -4.51
CA SER A 104 10.19 5.88 -4.14
C SER A 104 11.53 5.16 -4.29
N LEU A 105 11.56 3.83 -4.21
CA LEU A 105 12.79 3.04 -4.39
C LEU A 105 13.11 2.76 -5.87
N ALA A 106 12.12 2.79 -6.75
CA ALA A 106 12.27 2.44 -8.17
C ALA A 106 12.53 3.66 -9.08
N CYS A 107 12.40 4.89 -8.57
CA CYS A 107 12.63 6.10 -9.36
C CYS A 107 14.13 6.49 -9.39
N PRO A 108 14.63 7.01 -10.53
CA PRO A 108 15.91 7.71 -10.55
C PRO A 108 15.79 8.99 -9.70
N PRO A 109 16.87 9.42 -9.00
CA PRO A 109 16.83 10.58 -8.12
C PRO A 109 16.50 11.83 -8.94
N PRO A 110 15.73 12.79 -8.39
CA PRO A 110 15.52 14.07 -9.04
C PRO A 110 16.88 14.75 -9.18
N ARG A 111 17.34 14.93 -10.42
CA ARG A 111 18.55 15.70 -10.71
C ARG A 111 18.37 17.08 -10.11
N SER A 112 19.22 17.44 -9.14
CA SER A 112 19.38 18.83 -8.74
C SER A 112 19.82 19.61 -9.98
N SER A 113 18.92 20.41 -10.53
CA SER A 113 19.22 21.36 -11.60
C SER A 113 20.27 22.34 -11.11
N SER A 114 21.53 22.12 -11.50
CA SER A 114 22.59 23.12 -11.41
C SER A 114 22.56 24.01 -12.65
N SER A 115 22.28 25.29 -12.40
CA SER A 115 22.90 26.45 -13.06
C SER A 115 22.93 26.50 -14.59
N SER A 116 21.95 27.18 -15.19
CA SER A 116 22.25 28.04 -16.33
C SER A 116 22.77 29.36 -15.79
N VAL A 117 24.08 29.57 -15.94
CA VAL A 117 24.74 30.86 -15.77
C VAL A 117 24.20 31.80 -16.86
N SER A 118 23.56 32.89 -16.46
CA SER A 118 23.60 34.15 -17.20
C SER A 118 23.73 35.28 -16.20
N SER A 119 24.93 35.84 -16.19
CA SER A 119 25.31 37.04 -15.46
C SER A 119 24.64 38.28 -16.07
N SER A 120 23.92 39.04 -15.25
CA SER A 120 23.93 40.49 -15.33
C SER A 120 23.50 41.11 -14.00
N VAL A 121 24.09 42.27 -13.75
CA VAL A 121 24.40 42.92 -12.47
C VAL A 121 23.23 43.75 -11.94
N SER A 122 23.32 44.08 -10.63
CA SER A 122 22.67 45.21 -9.90
C SER A 122 21.16 45.10 -9.65
N SER A 123 20.58 45.51 -8.52
CA SER A 123 21.03 45.98 -7.19
C SER A 123 19.74 46.25 -6.41
N SER A 124 19.71 45.86 -5.13
CA SER A 124 18.98 46.48 -4.00
C SER A 124 17.56 47.05 -4.15
N VAL A 125 16.73 46.70 -3.16
CA VAL A 125 15.87 47.56 -2.31
C VAL A 125 14.46 46.96 -2.10
N SER A 126 14.04 47.11 -0.86
CA SER A 126 12.92 46.66 -0.04
C SER A 126 11.47 46.77 -0.54
N SER A 127 10.60 46.08 0.23
CA SER A 127 9.27 46.49 0.74
C SER A 127 7.98 46.04 0.02
N SER A 128 7.15 45.35 0.82
CA SER A 128 5.72 45.59 1.09
C SER A 128 4.64 45.53 0.00
N ALA A 129 3.55 44.85 0.39
CA ALA A 129 2.14 45.16 0.17
C ALA A 129 1.44 44.83 -1.18
N SER A 130 0.43 43.96 -1.03
CA SER A 130 -0.98 44.19 -1.40
C SER A 130 -1.40 44.60 -2.82
N SER A 131 -2.26 43.74 -3.37
CA SER A 131 -3.58 44.07 -3.95
C SER A 131 -3.75 44.25 -5.47
N SER A 132 -4.87 43.67 -5.92
CA SER A 132 -5.83 44.20 -6.90
C SER A 132 -5.63 43.96 -8.41
N LEU A 133 -6.58 43.16 -8.92
CA LEU A 133 -7.43 43.41 -10.11
C LEU A 133 -6.76 43.81 -11.44
N SER A 134 -7.04 43.02 -12.47
CA SER A 134 -7.55 43.57 -13.74
C SER A 134 -8.34 42.53 -14.53
N ARG A 135 -9.60 42.90 -14.81
CA ARG A 135 -10.50 42.29 -15.79
C ARG A 135 -10.04 42.73 -17.19
N CYS A 136 -10.15 41.85 -18.18
CA CYS A 136 -10.54 42.25 -19.53
C CYS A 136 -11.54 41.23 -20.08
N ALA A 137 -12.74 41.73 -20.35
CA ALA A 137 -13.83 41.05 -21.02
C ALA A 137 -13.67 41.19 -22.53
N PHE A 138 -14.02 40.15 -23.29
CA PHE A 138 -14.55 40.29 -24.65
C PHE A 138 -15.47 39.08 -24.94
N SER A 139 -16.60 39.36 -25.57
CA SER A 139 -17.61 38.46 -26.14
C SER A 139 -18.15 39.17 -27.41
N PRO A 140 -19.10 38.62 -28.18
CA PRO A 140 -19.05 37.36 -28.95
C PRO A 140 -19.60 37.55 -30.41
N GLN A 141 -19.24 36.70 -31.37
CA GLN A 141 -20.04 36.44 -32.60
C GLN A 141 -19.72 35.00 -33.07
N LYS A 142 -20.61 34.01 -32.95
CA LYS A 142 -21.80 33.65 -33.74
C LYS A 142 -21.47 33.20 -35.17
N GLU A 143 -21.36 31.88 -35.36
CA GLU A 143 -21.72 31.22 -36.62
C GLU A 143 -22.37 29.87 -36.33
N GLU A 144 -23.48 29.65 -37.01
CA GLU A 144 -24.48 28.61 -36.81
C GLU A 144 -24.36 27.64 -37.99
N LYS A 145 -24.20 26.34 -37.74
CA LYS A 145 -24.45 25.33 -38.77
C LYS A 145 -25.02 24.05 -38.16
N ALA A 146 -26.29 23.83 -38.48
CA ALA A 146 -27.07 22.65 -38.12
C ALA A 146 -26.51 21.39 -38.79
N GLY A 147 -26.33 20.33 -38.00
CA GLY A 147 -25.94 19.00 -38.45
C GLY A 147 -26.52 17.93 -37.52
N ARG A 148 -27.57 17.25 -38.01
CA ARG A 148 -28.18 15.99 -37.55
C ARG A 148 -27.68 15.38 -36.23
N ARG A 149 -28.58 15.34 -35.24
CA ARG A 149 -28.50 14.44 -34.08
C ARG A 149 -28.52 12.98 -34.56
N SER A 150 -27.37 12.33 -34.46
CA SER A 150 -27.24 10.87 -34.40
C SER A 150 -26.93 10.50 -32.96
N SER A 151 -27.85 9.77 -32.33
CA SER A 151 -27.70 9.13 -31.04
C SER A 151 -26.62 8.06 -31.10
N ALA A 152 -25.37 8.44 -30.86
CA ALA A 152 -24.26 7.50 -30.71
C ALA A 152 -24.13 7.12 -29.23
N SER A 153 -24.86 6.08 -28.85
CA SER A 153 -24.53 5.22 -27.72
C SER A 153 -23.20 4.54 -28.05
N SER A 154 -22.07 5.20 -27.77
CA SER A 154 -20.75 4.60 -27.92
C SER A 154 -20.44 3.78 -26.68
N ARG A 155 -20.49 2.47 -26.87
CA ARG A 155 -20.01 1.45 -25.96
C ARG A 155 -18.55 1.76 -25.61
N LEU A 156 -18.30 2.23 -24.38
CA LEU A 156 -16.98 2.18 -23.73
C LEU A 156 -16.66 0.73 -23.36
N VAL A 157 -16.46 -0.11 -24.38
CA VAL A 157 -15.80 -1.39 -24.24
C VAL A 157 -14.31 -1.12 -24.42
N GLY A 158 -13.56 -1.16 -23.31
CA GLY A 158 -12.12 -1.41 -23.34
C GLY A 158 -11.21 -0.23 -23.05
N SER A 159 -11.26 0.35 -21.84
CA SER A 159 -10.02 0.76 -21.18
C SER A 159 -9.70 -0.26 -20.09
N SER A 160 -8.46 -0.73 -20.02
CA SER A 160 -7.97 -1.72 -19.04
C SER A 160 -8.16 -1.26 -17.58
N LEU A 161 -8.31 0.05 -17.34
CA LEU A 161 -8.61 0.63 -16.04
C LEU A 161 -10.02 0.32 -15.51
N GLY A 162 -11.00 0.10 -16.41
CA GLY A 162 -12.42 0.02 -16.04
C GLY A 162 -12.81 -1.18 -15.17
N ARG A 163 -12.04 -2.27 -15.20
CA ARG A 163 -12.27 -3.46 -14.37
C ARG A 163 -11.41 -3.49 -13.10
N PHE A 164 -10.56 -2.48 -12.90
CA PHE A 164 -9.46 -2.53 -11.96
C PHE A 164 -9.74 -1.80 -10.63
N ALA A 165 -10.40 -0.64 -10.68
CA ALA A 165 -10.77 0.15 -9.49
C ALA A 165 -11.80 -0.52 -8.56
N LEU A 166 -12.38 -1.64 -9.00
CA LEU A 166 -13.35 -2.43 -8.25
C LEU A 166 -12.72 -3.70 -7.65
N HIS A 167 -11.43 -3.94 -7.87
CA HIS A 167 -10.74 -5.11 -7.35
C HIS A 167 -10.41 -4.92 -5.87
N ALA A 168 -10.50 -5.98 -5.06
CA ALA A 168 -10.10 -5.92 -3.65
C ALA A 168 -8.64 -5.43 -3.49
N ASP A 169 -7.73 -5.93 -4.34
CA ASP A 169 -6.32 -5.51 -4.35
C ASP A 169 -6.12 -4.01 -4.63
N PHE A 170 -7.03 -3.34 -5.33
CA PHE A 170 -6.96 -1.89 -5.53
C PHE A 170 -7.14 -1.16 -4.20
N TRP A 171 -8.19 -1.50 -3.45
CA TRP A 171 -8.46 -0.89 -2.15
C TRP A 171 -7.40 -1.27 -1.11
N ALA A 172 -6.91 -2.51 -1.15
CA ALA A 172 -5.78 -2.95 -0.35
C ALA A 172 -4.53 -2.09 -0.61
N PHE A 173 -4.21 -1.86 -1.88
CA PHE A 173 -3.06 -1.05 -2.29
C PHE A 173 -3.23 0.43 -1.93
N GLU A 174 -4.39 1.02 -2.17
CA GLU A 174 -4.72 2.40 -1.80
C GLU A 174 -4.58 2.62 -0.27
N LYS A 175 -5.08 1.69 0.55
CA LYS A 175 -4.90 1.72 2.01
C LYS A 175 -3.43 1.57 2.40
N ALA A 176 -2.70 0.64 1.79
CA ALA A 176 -1.27 0.42 2.07
C ALA A 176 -0.44 1.68 1.78
N CYS A 177 -0.71 2.37 0.66
CA CYS A 177 -0.10 3.66 0.32
C CYS A 177 -0.43 4.74 1.35
N ALA A 178 -1.69 4.82 1.81
CA ALA A 178 -2.10 5.78 2.83
C ALA A 178 -1.41 5.53 4.19
N ILE A 179 -1.34 4.27 4.64
CA ILE A 179 -0.65 3.89 5.88
C ILE A 179 0.85 4.20 5.79
N PHE A 180 1.50 3.87 4.66
CA PHE A 180 2.89 4.22 4.42
C PHE A 180 3.12 5.73 4.51
N ASN A 181 2.22 6.53 3.92
CA ASN A 181 2.30 7.97 3.98
C ASN A 181 2.07 8.55 5.39
N CYS A 182 1.23 7.92 6.22
CA CYS A 182 1.13 8.28 7.63
C CYS A 182 2.47 8.10 8.34
N ALA A 183 3.17 6.98 8.11
CA ALA A 183 4.50 6.75 8.67
C ALA A 183 5.52 7.79 8.16
N ALA A 184 5.53 8.05 6.85
CA ALA A 184 6.41 9.05 6.24
C ALA A 184 6.15 10.47 6.76
N CYS A 185 4.87 10.84 6.99
CA CYS A 185 4.51 12.12 7.58
C CYS A 185 5.05 12.29 9.00
N GLU A 186 4.89 11.26 9.85
CA GLU A 186 5.41 11.28 11.22
C GLU A 186 6.95 11.34 11.22
N ALA A 187 7.61 10.55 10.37
CA ALA A 187 9.07 10.58 10.23
C ALA A 187 9.59 11.95 9.76
N ASN A 188 8.96 12.53 8.74
CA ASN A 188 9.33 13.83 8.21
C ASN A 188 9.05 14.95 9.23
N ALA A 189 7.93 14.88 9.97
CA ALA A 189 7.64 15.83 11.03
C ALA A 189 8.69 15.77 12.15
N GLY A 190 9.08 14.57 12.58
CA GLY A 190 10.13 14.35 13.59
C GLY A 190 11.48 14.94 13.21
N LEU A 191 11.81 14.93 11.91
CA LEU A 191 13.05 15.55 11.40
C LEU A 191 13.08 17.08 11.61
N PHE A 192 11.93 17.74 11.43
CA PHE A 192 11.82 19.20 11.47
C PHE A 192 11.52 19.77 12.85
N VAL A 193 11.40 18.92 13.88
CA VAL A 193 11.32 19.37 15.27
C VAL A 193 12.60 20.12 15.64
N ASN A 194 12.47 21.32 16.21
CA ASN A 194 13.62 22.11 16.65
C ASN A 194 14.24 21.46 17.88
N ARG A 195 15.41 20.84 17.74
CA ARG A 195 16.12 20.15 18.84
C ARG A 195 17.06 21.07 19.61
N GLU A 196 16.73 22.36 19.73
CA GLU A 196 17.49 23.33 20.51
C GLU A 196 17.22 23.25 22.02
N LYS A 197 16.02 22.84 22.44
CA LYS A 197 15.67 22.65 23.86
C LYS A 197 15.56 21.16 24.17
N LEU A 198 15.79 20.79 25.43
CA LEU A 198 15.72 19.40 25.88
C LEU A 198 14.29 18.81 25.79
N GLU A 199 13.27 19.65 25.97
CA GLU A 199 11.85 19.25 25.90
C GLU A 199 11.48 18.74 24.49
N ASP A 200 12.00 19.41 23.46
CA ASP A 200 11.68 19.12 22.06
C ASP A 200 12.28 17.78 21.58
N PHE A 201 13.29 17.24 22.28
CA PHE A 201 13.82 15.90 21.97
C PHE A 201 12.77 14.80 22.19
N GLN A 202 11.89 14.96 23.17
CA GLN A 202 10.83 13.97 23.44
C GLN A 202 9.82 13.93 22.31
N GLU A 203 9.43 15.10 21.75
CA GLU A 203 8.55 15.14 20.59
C GLU A 203 9.19 14.44 19.40
N ALA A 204 10.45 14.78 19.05
CA ALA A 204 11.14 14.14 17.92
C ALA A 204 11.24 12.61 18.08
N LEU A 205 11.56 12.16 19.30
CA LEU A 205 11.67 10.73 19.63
C LEU A 205 10.33 10.01 19.44
N GLU A 206 9.24 10.58 19.94
CA GLU A 206 7.91 9.98 19.83
C GLU A 206 7.43 9.89 18.38
N ARG A 207 7.72 10.92 17.57
CA ARG A 207 7.43 10.93 16.12
C ARG A 207 8.13 9.78 15.38
N PHE A 208 9.43 9.55 15.64
CA PHE A 208 10.17 8.46 15.02
C PHE A 208 9.73 7.08 15.52
N ARG A 209 9.43 6.94 16.82
CA ARG A 209 8.90 5.69 17.39
C ARG A 209 7.56 5.32 16.79
N ARG A 210 6.68 6.31 16.62
CA ARG A 210 5.37 6.13 15.98
C ARG A 210 5.51 5.78 14.50
N ALA A 211 6.38 6.48 13.75
CA ALA A 211 6.64 6.16 12.36
C ALA A 211 7.13 4.70 12.18
N GLY A 212 8.07 4.26 13.02
CA GLY A 212 8.56 2.87 13.00
C GLY A 212 7.45 1.86 13.32
N GLY A 213 6.61 2.15 14.33
CA GLY A 213 5.46 1.31 14.66
C GLY A 213 4.45 1.19 13.52
N ILE A 214 4.20 2.26 12.76
CA ILE A 214 3.31 2.23 11.59
C ILE A 214 3.92 1.37 10.46
N PHE A 215 5.23 1.38 10.25
CA PHE A 215 5.87 0.48 9.27
C PHE A 215 5.77 -0.99 9.67
N GLU A 216 5.89 -1.32 10.95
CA GLU A 216 5.69 -2.68 11.46
C GLU A 216 4.22 -3.12 11.30
N LEU A 217 3.28 -2.24 11.66
CA LEU A 217 1.85 -2.47 11.42
C LEU A 217 1.57 -2.76 9.93
N LEU A 218 2.10 -1.93 9.02
CA LEU A 218 1.90 -2.13 7.59
C LEU A 218 2.48 -3.47 7.12
N ARG A 219 3.68 -3.82 7.56
CA ARG A 219 4.33 -5.11 7.23
C ARG A 219 3.45 -6.28 7.63
N ASP A 220 2.90 -6.24 8.84
CA ASP A 220 2.14 -7.34 9.41
C ASP A 220 0.72 -7.41 8.82
N MET A 221 0.15 -6.27 8.39
CA MET A 221 -1.17 -6.22 7.76
C MET A 221 -1.17 -6.61 6.28
N LEU A 222 -0.10 -6.32 5.54
CA LEU A 222 -0.04 -6.52 4.08
C LEU A 222 -0.50 -7.91 3.62
N PRO A 223 -0.04 -9.04 4.20
CA PRO A 223 -0.48 -10.36 3.77
C PRO A 223 -2.00 -10.54 3.86
N SER A 224 -2.61 -10.05 4.94
CA SER A 224 -4.07 -10.13 5.15
C SER A 224 -4.86 -9.23 4.20
N MET A 225 -4.29 -8.10 3.77
CA MET A 225 -4.96 -7.14 2.90
C MET A 225 -5.07 -7.63 1.44
N PHE A 226 -4.09 -8.40 0.97
CA PHE A 226 -4.03 -8.91 -0.41
C PHE A 226 -4.43 -10.40 -0.53
N SER A 227 -4.81 -11.05 0.58
CA SER A 227 -5.28 -12.44 0.55
C SER A 227 -6.74 -12.50 0.11
N SER A 228 -6.97 -12.87 -1.16
CA SER A 228 -8.30 -13.27 -1.64
C SER A 228 -8.77 -14.53 -0.90
N GLU A 229 -9.98 -14.51 -0.34
CA GLU A 229 -10.68 -15.62 0.34
C GLU A 229 -11.02 -16.82 -0.59
N SER A 230 -10.04 -17.38 -1.28
CA SER A 230 -10.18 -18.62 -2.04
C SER A 230 -9.25 -19.71 -1.52
N VAL A 231 -9.33 -19.99 -0.21
CA VAL A 231 -8.65 -21.13 0.43
C VAL A 231 -9.68 -22.10 0.97
N GLN A 232 -10.49 -22.69 0.08
CA GLN A 232 -11.19 -23.94 0.36
C GLN A 232 -10.75 -25.11 -0.52
N GLN A 233 -9.71 -24.97 -1.36
CA GLN A 233 -9.18 -26.09 -2.13
C GLN A 233 -7.72 -25.85 -2.49
N ARG A 234 -6.80 -26.24 -1.61
CA ARG A 234 -5.43 -26.63 -1.96
C ARG A 234 -4.81 -27.35 -0.77
N GLU A 235 -5.07 -28.65 -0.71
CA GLU A 235 -4.22 -29.57 0.02
C GLU A 235 -2.83 -29.64 -0.68
N ALA A 236 -1.80 -29.72 0.16
CA ALA A 236 -0.49 -30.30 -0.15
C ALA A 236 0.39 -29.66 -1.26
N SER A 237 0.79 -28.39 -1.08
CA SER A 237 2.16 -28.00 -1.44
C SER A 237 2.73 -27.07 -0.37
N SER A 238 3.89 -27.44 0.16
CA SER A 238 4.56 -26.86 1.33
C SER A 238 5.19 -25.47 1.11
N ALA A 239 4.72 -24.70 0.14
CA ALA A 239 5.14 -23.30 -0.05
C ALA A 239 4.08 -22.38 0.56
N ALA A 240 4.46 -21.70 1.64
CA ALA A 240 3.55 -20.92 2.46
C ALA A 240 2.73 -19.89 1.66
N PRO A 241 1.40 -19.76 1.91
CA PRO A 241 0.51 -18.81 1.23
C PRO A 241 0.89 -17.34 1.41
N TYR A 242 1.77 -17.02 2.38
CA TYR A 242 2.33 -15.69 2.63
C TYR A 242 3.03 -15.09 1.40
N THR A 243 3.61 -15.92 0.54
CA THR A 243 4.45 -15.46 -0.58
C THR A 243 3.68 -14.78 -1.71
N ALA A 244 2.48 -15.21 -2.08
CA ALA A 244 1.81 -14.71 -3.29
C ALA A 244 1.23 -13.28 -3.14
N ALA A 245 0.63 -13.00 -1.98
CA ALA A 245 0.10 -11.68 -1.63
C ALA A 245 1.23 -10.64 -1.52
N GLU A 246 2.29 -10.99 -0.80
CA GLU A 246 3.51 -10.19 -0.66
C GLU A 246 4.20 -9.97 -2.01
N MET A 247 4.30 -11.01 -2.86
CA MET A 247 4.86 -10.88 -4.21
C MET A 247 4.04 -9.94 -5.09
N THR A 248 2.71 -9.92 -4.97
CA THR A 248 1.86 -9.03 -5.77
C THR A 248 2.03 -7.57 -5.34
N ALA A 249 2.02 -7.30 -4.03
CA ALA A 249 2.24 -5.96 -3.49
C ALA A 249 3.68 -5.47 -3.76
N ALA A 250 4.69 -6.34 -3.58
CA ALA A 250 6.10 -6.01 -3.82
C ALA A 250 6.42 -5.84 -5.32
N ALA A 251 5.78 -6.62 -6.20
CA ALA A 251 5.90 -6.44 -7.65
C ALA A 251 5.27 -5.11 -8.11
N ALA A 252 4.16 -4.69 -7.47
CA ALA A 252 3.56 -3.39 -7.72
C ALA A 252 4.39 -2.24 -7.13
N CYS A 253 4.95 -2.44 -5.94
CA CYS A 253 5.80 -1.47 -5.27
C CYS A 253 6.86 -2.16 -4.38
N PRO A 254 8.17 -2.06 -4.70
CA PRO A 254 9.24 -2.70 -3.94
C PRO A 254 9.26 -2.35 -2.44
N GLU A 255 8.73 -1.18 -2.08
CA GLU A 255 8.61 -0.68 -0.71
C GLU A 255 7.64 -1.49 0.17
N PHE A 256 6.73 -2.25 -0.44
CA PHE A 256 5.80 -3.13 0.28
C PHE A 256 6.35 -4.54 0.47
N SER A 257 7.61 -4.80 0.09
CA SER A 257 8.28 -6.02 0.49
C SER A 257 8.53 -6.03 2.01
N VAL A 258 8.50 -7.22 2.61
CA VAL A 258 8.85 -7.43 4.03
C VAL A 258 10.22 -6.83 4.34
N HIS A 259 11.17 -6.96 3.42
CA HIS A 259 12.52 -6.43 3.55
C HIS A 259 12.55 -4.89 3.55
N ALA A 260 11.84 -4.23 2.63
CA ALA A 260 11.80 -2.77 2.59
C ALA A 260 11.15 -2.16 3.84
N LEU A 261 10.00 -2.70 4.27
CA LEU A 261 9.33 -2.22 5.48
C LEU A 261 10.15 -2.48 6.75
N THR A 262 10.86 -3.60 6.81
CA THR A 262 11.79 -3.89 7.91
C THR A 262 13.00 -2.94 7.87
N ALA A 263 13.53 -2.61 6.69
CA ALA A 263 14.57 -1.59 6.54
C ALA A 263 14.09 -0.22 7.04
N TYR A 264 12.88 0.19 6.69
CA TYR A 264 12.27 1.43 7.18
C TYR A 264 12.04 1.42 8.71
N SER A 265 11.57 0.31 9.28
CA SER A 265 11.45 0.15 10.75
C SER A 265 12.80 0.32 11.45
N PHE A 266 13.86 -0.37 10.99
CA PHE A 266 15.20 -0.21 11.55
C PHE A 266 15.77 1.20 11.34
N MET A 267 15.48 1.84 10.20
CA MET A 267 15.87 3.23 9.98
C MET A 267 15.19 4.18 10.98
N MET A 268 13.92 3.96 11.31
CA MET A 268 13.22 4.75 12.34
C MET A 268 13.78 4.49 13.74
N ARG A 269 14.10 3.24 14.08
CA ARG A 269 14.82 2.91 15.34
C ARG A 269 16.16 3.62 15.41
N ALA A 270 16.93 3.62 14.32
CA ALA A 270 18.21 4.30 14.23
C ALA A 270 18.05 5.81 14.45
N GLN A 271 17.09 6.45 13.75
CA GLN A 271 16.85 7.89 13.89
C GLN A 271 16.36 8.27 15.31
N ALA A 272 15.48 7.48 15.92
CA ALA A 272 15.09 7.69 17.32
C ALA A 272 16.26 7.50 18.31
N GLN A 273 17.13 6.51 18.07
CA GLN A 273 18.32 6.29 18.90
C GLN A 273 19.34 7.43 18.69
N CYS A 274 19.44 8.00 17.48
CA CYS A 274 20.23 9.22 17.22
C CYS A 274 19.72 10.39 18.07
N VAL A 275 18.39 10.62 18.13
CA VAL A 275 17.81 11.67 18.99
C VAL A 275 18.19 11.45 20.45
N SER A 276 18.15 10.20 20.92
CA SER A 276 18.55 9.83 22.28
C SER A 276 20.03 10.10 22.55
N TYR A 277 20.91 9.77 21.59
CA TYR A 277 22.34 10.07 21.66
C TYR A 277 22.63 11.58 21.68
N GLU A 278 21.96 12.35 20.81
CA GLU A 278 22.10 13.82 20.78
C GLU A 278 21.62 14.45 22.09
N ARG A 279 20.52 13.95 22.66
CA ARG A 279 20.03 14.38 23.97
C ARG A 279 21.06 14.08 25.06
N ALA A 280 21.60 12.86 25.09
CA ALA A 280 22.63 12.45 26.05
C ALA A 280 23.90 13.32 25.94
N LEU A 281 24.30 13.72 24.72
CA LEU A 281 25.40 14.66 24.51
C LEU A 281 25.14 16.02 25.15
N ARG A 282 23.91 16.54 25.02
CA ARG A 282 23.52 17.83 25.60
C ARG A 282 23.38 17.80 27.11
N GLU A 283 22.85 16.70 27.64
CA GLU A 283 22.78 16.43 29.08
C GLU A 283 24.16 16.11 29.69
N LYS A 284 25.21 16.00 28.86
CA LYS A 284 26.59 15.67 29.27
C LYS A 284 26.66 14.36 30.06
N LEU A 285 25.90 13.36 29.62
CA LEU A 285 25.95 12.02 30.23
C LEU A 285 27.32 11.36 30.04
N GLY A 286 27.60 10.31 30.81
CA GLY A 286 28.89 9.64 30.84
C GLY A 286 29.37 9.16 29.45
N LYS A 287 30.66 9.35 29.16
CA LYS A 287 31.31 9.01 27.88
C LYS A 287 31.14 7.55 27.47
N ARG A 288 31.18 6.62 28.43
CA ARG A 288 30.90 5.19 28.18
C ARG A 288 29.46 4.98 27.70
N LEU A 289 28.47 5.63 28.32
CA LEU A 289 27.08 5.56 27.88
C LEU A 289 26.93 6.16 26.47
N LEU A 290 27.57 7.30 26.19
CA LEU A 290 27.58 7.90 24.86
C LEU A 290 28.13 6.95 23.79
N SER A 291 29.21 6.23 24.11
CA SER A 291 29.76 5.19 23.23
C SER A 291 28.75 4.08 22.96
N MET A 292 28.12 3.54 24.00
CA MET A 292 27.13 2.46 23.86
C MET A 292 25.90 2.88 23.06
N LEU A 293 25.42 4.11 23.25
CA LEU A 293 24.30 4.67 22.49
C LEU A 293 24.67 4.84 21.01
N ALA A 294 25.85 5.40 20.71
CA ALA A 294 26.33 5.57 19.34
C ALA A 294 26.57 4.23 18.63
N SER A 295 27.10 3.24 19.35
CA SER A 295 27.27 1.89 18.81
C SER A 295 25.93 1.27 18.43
N GLN A 296 24.92 1.40 19.30
CA GLN A 296 23.57 0.92 19.00
C GLN A 296 22.97 1.61 17.76
N VAL A 297 23.18 2.92 17.58
CA VAL A 297 22.76 3.62 16.35
C VAL A 297 23.37 2.97 15.10
N ALA A 298 24.67 2.69 15.12
CA ALA A 298 25.36 2.07 14.00
C ALA A 298 24.77 0.69 13.68
N THR A 299 24.49 -0.15 14.69
CA THR A 299 23.88 -1.48 14.48
C THR A 299 22.50 -1.41 13.82
N PHE A 300 21.68 -0.40 14.17
CA PHE A 300 20.38 -0.21 13.53
C PHE A 300 20.51 0.24 12.07
N TYR A 301 21.45 1.15 11.76
CA TYR A 301 21.70 1.53 10.36
C TYR A 301 22.26 0.37 9.54
N ALA A 302 23.16 -0.45 10.10
CA ALA A 302 23.67 -1.66 9.45
C ALA A 302 22.54 -2.66 9.15
N SER A 303 21.62 -2.85 10.10
CA SER A 303 20.46 -3.72 9.92
C SER A 303 19.52 -3.20 8.83
N ALA A 304 19.25 -1.89 8.82
CA ALA A 304 18.46 -1.25 7.77
C ALA A 304 19.10 -1.43 6.38
N LEU A 305 20.42 -1.25 6.28
CA LEU A 305 21.18 -1.45 5.05
C LEU A 305 21.10 -2.90 4.56
N SER A 306 21.32 -3.88 5.44
CA SER A 306 21.26 -5.31 5.08
C SER A 306 19.91 -5.69 4.48
N HIS A 307 18.81 -5.20 5.06
CA HIS A 307 17.48 -5.44 4.52
C HIS A 307 17.25 -4.72 3.18
N LEU A 308 17.75 -3.49 3.02
CA LEU A 308 17.61 -2.75 1.77
C LEU A 308 18.37 -3.41 0.60
N LEU A 309 19.57 -3.93 0.84
CA LEU A 309 20.35 -4.65 -0.17
C LEU A 309 19.62 -5.91 -0.67
N ARG A 310 18.93 -6.64 0.23
CA ARG A 310 18.08 -7.77 -0.18
C ARG A 310 16.92 -7.36 -1.07
N VAL A 311 16.37 -6.15 -0.90
CA VAL A 311 15.34 -5.62 -1.82
C VAL A 311 15.94 -5.40 -3.21
N GLU A 312 17.13 -4.82 -3.29
CA GLU A 312 17.82 -4.62 -4.57
C GLU A 312 18.08 -5.96 -5.28
N GLU A 313 18.59 -6.96 -4.56
CA GLU A 313 18.78 -8.33 -5.08
C GLU A 313 17.48 -8.92 -5.64
N MET A 314 16.37 -8.81 -4.91
CA MET A 314 15.05 -9.31 -5.36
C MET A 314 14.54 -8.56 -6.60
N THR A 315 14.70 -7.24 -6.65
CA THR A 315 14.29 -6.44 -7.82
C THR A 315 15.14 -6.77 -9.05
N ASN A 316 16.45 -6.99 -8.88
CA ASN A 316 17.37 -7.35 -9.94
C ASN A 316 17.11 -8.75 -10.49
N ALA A 317 16.82 -9.73 -9.62
CA ALA A 317 16.47 -11.09 -10.02
C ALA A 317 15.17 -11.14 -10.85
N THR A 318 14.22 -10.23 -10.58
CA THR A 318 12.96 -10.15 -11.31
C THR A 318 13.11 -9.48 -12.68
N ALA A 319 14.13 -8.62 -12.86
CA ALA A 319 14.39 -7.91 -14.11
C ALA A 319 15.13 -8.76 -15.18
N GLN A 320 15.75 -9.89 -14.81
CA GLN A 320 16.48 -10.77 -15.75
C GLN A 320 16.09 -12.25 -15.58
N PRO A 321 14.93 -12.69 -16.12
CA PRO A 321 14.53 -14.10 -16.04
C PRO A 321 15.30 -15.04 -17.02
N GLY A 322 16.41 -14.62 -17.62
CA GLY A 322 17.06 -15.32 -18.74
C GLY A 322 18.49 -15.84 -18.53
N LEU A 323 19.11 -15.68 -17.36
CA LEU A 323 20.53 -16.00 -17.16
C LEU A 323 20.83 -16.84 -15.90
N LEU A 324 19.88 -17.68 -15.46
CA LEU A 324 20.11 -18.60 -14.35
C LEU A 324 20.75 -19.92 -14.82
N LEU A 325 21.97 -19.85 -15.33
CA LEU A 325 22.87 -21.01 -15.35
C LEU A 325 24.34 -20.58 -15.38
N GLN A 326 24.82 -20.01 -14.27
CA GLN A 326 26.26 -20.02 -13.97
C GLN A 326 26.47 -19.95 -12.45
N SER A 327 27.03 -21.03 -11.92
CA SER A 327 27.40 -21.23 -10.52
C SER A 327 28.49 -20.24 -10.07
N PRO A 328 28.60 -19.93 -8.76
CA PRO A 328 29.55 -18.94 -8.27
C PRO A 328 30.87 -19.61 -7.91
N LEU A 329 31.80 -19.73 -8.85
CA LEU A 329 33.21 -20.01 -8.54
C LEU A 329 34.12 -19.36 -9.59
N SER A 330 34.59 -18.15 -9.31
CA SER A 330 35.95 -17.72 -9.65
C SER A 330 36.20 -16.33 -9.10
N ALA A 331 37.14 -16.25 -8.16
CA ALA A 331 37.83 -15.02 -7.83
C ALA A 331 38.78 -14.68 -8.99
N SER A 332 38.67 -13.48 -9.54
CA SER A 332 39.81 -12.85 -10.21
C SER A 332 39.77 -11.34 -10.03
N THR A 333 40.95 -10.85 -9.71
CA THR A 333 41.39 -9.48 -9.51
C THR A 333 41.37 -8.66 -10.81
N GLY A 334 40.96 -7.39 -10.68
CA GLY A 334 41.44 -6.29 -11.52
C GLY A 334 40.54 -5.89 -12.70
N GLY A 335 40.07 -4.64 -12.67
CA GLY A 335 39.52 -3.97 -13.84
C GLY A 335 38.47 -2.93 -13.50
N ASP A 336 38.92 -1.68 -13.32
CA ASP A 336 38.09 -0.48 -13.28
C ASP A 336 37.19 -0.39 -14.53
N ALA A 337 35.96 -0.85 -14.40
CA ALA A 337 34.86 -0.50 -15.27
C ALA A 337 33.78 0.09 -14.37
N ALA A 338 33.75 1.42 -14.29
CA ALA A 338 32.71 2.16 -13.57
C ALA A 338 31.33 1.72 -14.09
N ASP A 339 30.62 0.98 -13.24
CA ASP A 339 29.24 0.53 -13.41
C ASP A 339 28.34 1.76 -13.63
N SER A 340 28.09 2.10 -14.88
CA SER A 340 27.19 3.20 -15.26
C SER A 340 25.72 2.76 -15.19
N ARG A 341 25.32 2.23 -14.02
CA ARG A 341 23.90 2.01 -13.71
C ARG A 341 23.26 3.35 -13.35
N PRO A 342 22.03 3.63 -13.81
CA PRO A 342 21.31 4.80 -13.31
C PRO A 342 21.14 4.63 -11.79
N GLN A 343 21.74 5.55 -11.01
CA GLN A 343 21.54 5.58 -9.57
C GLN A 343 20.03 5.57 -9.28
N THR A 344 19.57 4.61 -8.49
CA THR A 344 18.19 4.57 -7.99
C THR A 344 18.14 5.29 -6.64
N GLU A 345 16.98 5.80 -6.25
CA GLU A 345 16.79 6.32 -4.88
C GLU A 345 17.09 5.26 -3.81
N ALA A 346 16.88 3.97 -4.09
CA ALA A 346 17.30 2.86 -3.23
C ALA A 346 18.82 2.82 -3.04
N SER A 347 19.59 2.91 -4.12
CA SER A 347 21.05 2.96 -4.07
C SER A 347 21.56 4.19 -3.30
N VAL A 348 20.94 5.37 -3.54
CA VAL A 348 21.28 6.60 -2.80
C VAL A 348 20.91 6.46 -1.31
N LEU A 349 19.84 5.75 -0.97
CA LEU A 349 19.47 5.44 0.41
C LEU A 349 20.47 4.47 1.05
N ALA A 350 20.89 3.42 0.34
CA ALA A 350 21.88 2.47 0.81
C ALA A 350 23.22 3.14 1.11
N THR A 351 23.73 3.97 0.20
CA THR A 351 24.97 4.73 0.44
C THR A 351 24.83 5.69 1.63
N TRP A 352 23.66 6.32 1.79
CA TRP A 352 23.41 7.17 2.95
C TRP A 352 23.39 6.37 4.26
N LEU A 353 22.70 5.23 4.31
CA LEU A 353 22.69 4.34 5.48
C LEU A 353 24.11 3.89 5.84
N LYS A 354 24.92 3.52 4.83
CA LYS A 354 26.32 3.12 5.05
C LYS A 354 27.17 4.26 5.61
N SER A 355 27.03 5.48 5.09
CA SER A 355 27.77 6.63 5.62
C SER A 355 27.36 6.96 7.06
N GLN A 356 26.07 6.82 7.41
CA GLN A 356 25.61 6.98 8.79
C GLN A 356 26.15 5.89 9.73
N GLU A 357 26.11 4.62 9.31
CA GLU A 357 26.68 3.49 10.07
C GLU A 357 28.15 3.77 10.44
N LEU A 358 28.98 4.08 9.44
CA LEU A 358 30.40 4.37 9.64
C LEU A 358 30.64 5.60 10.53
N SER A 359 29.84 6.65 10.37
CA SER A 359 29.94 7.86 11.18
C SER A 359 29.63 7.58 12.66
N TYR A 360 28.62 6.77 12.94
CA TYR A 360 28.27 6.41 14.32
C TYR A 360 29.20 5.37 14.93
N LEU A 361 29.78 4.45 14.13
CA LEU A 361 30.89 3.60 14.60
C LEU A 361 32.09 4.43 15.03
N ALA A 362 32.49 5.41 14.22
CA ALA A 362 33.57 6.32 14.58
C ALA A 362 33.25 7.14 15.84
N ALA A 363 32.02 7.64 15.96
CA ALA A 363 31.57 8.33 17.18
C ALA A 363 31.62 7.41 18.40
N ALA A 364 31.20 6.14 18.28
CA ALA A 364 31.23 5.16 19.37
C ALA A 364 32.67 4.88 19.85
N HIS A 365 33.57 4.59 18.90
CA HIS A 365 34.99 4.40 19.22
C HIS A 365 35.61 5.66 19.82
N PHE A 366 35.22 6.85 19.34
CA PHE A 366 35.75 8.11 19.85
C PHE A 366 35.30 8.40 21.28
N GLN A 367 34.02 8.20 21.60
CA GLN A 367 33.52 8.38 22.97
C GLN A 367 34.14 7.37 23.94
N LEU A 368 34.39 6.14 23.50
CA LEU A 368 35.09 5.14 24.29
C LEU A 368 36.57 5.51 24.48
N ALA A 369 37.24 6.00 23.44
CA ALA A 369 38.61 6.51 23.55
C ALA A 369 38.68 7.65 24.57
N ARG A 370 37.72 8.58 24.57
CA ARG A 370 37.67 9.66 25.57
C ARG A 370 37.39 9.18 27.00
N TYR A 371 36.73 8.05 27.17
CA TYR A 371 36.53 7.41 28.48
C TYR A 371 37.81 6.69 28.94
N GLU A 372 38.43 5.92 28.04
CA GLU A 372 39.69 5.23 28.30
C GLU A 372 40.83 6.23 28.56
N GLN A 373 40.84 7.37 27.88
CA GLN A 373 41.81 8.43 28.09
C GLN A 373 41.80 8.94 29.55
N GLU A 374 40.64 9.10 30.17
CA GLU A 374 40.55 9.50 31.58
C GLU A 374 41.16 8.44 32.52
N GLN A 375 41.07 7.16 32.15
CA GLN A 375 41.66 6.07 32.93
C GLN A 375 43.18 6.01 32.71
N VAL A 376 43.62 6.09 31.45
CA VAL A 376 45.04 6.09 31.07
C VAL A 376 45.78 7.27 31.69
N GLU A 377 45.17 8.46 31.75
CA GLU A 377 45.75 9.64 32.41
C GLU A 377 45.89 9.46 33.92
N MET A 378 45.03 8.66 34.54
CA MET A 378 45.10 8.34 35.98
C MET A 378 46.09 7.22 36.29
N GLU A 379 46.16 6.20 35.45
CA GLU A 379 47.03 5.02 35.60
C GLU A 379 48.47 5.30 35.11
N GLY A 380 48.63 6.21 34.14
CA GLY A 380 49.91 6.55 33.51
C GLY A 380 50.37 5.55 32.44
N GLU A 381 49.53 4.59 32.06
CA GLU A 381 49.82 3.56 31.05
C GLU A 381 48.61 3.25 30.16
N GLY A 382 48.85 2.87 28.91
CA GLY A 382 47.81 2.49 27.95
C GLY A 382 47.61 3.43 26.77
N TYR A 383 48.50 4.40 26.56
CA TYR A 383 48.49 5.32 25.42
C TYR A 383 48.57 4.60 24.08
N GLY A 384 49.27 3.46 23.98
CA GLY A 384 49.33 2.66 22.76
C GLY A 384 47.95 2.16 22.31
N ARG A 385 47.12 1.71 23.27
CA ARG A 385 45.73 1.26 23.02
C ARG A 385 44.84 2.42 22.56
N LEU A 386 45.03 3.60 23.15
CA LEU A 386 44.29 4.81 22.82
C LEU A 386 44.58 5.28 21.38
N VAL A 387 45.86 5.26 20.97
CA VAL A 387 46.27 5.57 19.59
C VAL A 387 45.64 4.59 18.60
N ALA A 388 45.67 3.29 18.88
CA ALA A 388 45.03 2.28 18.04
C ALA A 388 43.51 2.53 17.88
N ARG A 389 42.80 2.85 18.97
CA ARG A 389 41.35 3.14 18.90
C ARG A 389 41.05 4.41 18.11
N LEU A 390 41.83 5.48 18.28
CA LEU A 390 41.67 6.72 17.52
C LEU A 390 42.00 6.54 16.02
N ARG A 391 42.96 5.66 15.68
CA ARG A 391 43.24 5.28 14.29
C ARG A 391 42.01 4.66 13.62
N VAL A 392 41.36 3.72 14.30
CA VAL A 392 40.09 3.11 13.83
C VAL A 392 38.99 4.16 13.64
N CYS A 393 38.85 5.13 14.55
CA CYS A 393 37.89 6.23 14.41
C CYS A 393 38.12 7.02 13.11
N ARG A 394 39.39 7.36 12.86
CA ARG A 394 39.81 8.14 11.68
C ARG A 394 39.54 7.39 10.39
N GLU A 395 39.84 6.09 10.35
CA GLU A 395 39.59 5.24 9.18
C GLU A 395 38.09 5.18 8.83
N PHE A 396 37.23 4.93 9.82
CA PHE A 396 35.79 4.89 9.59
C PHE A 396 35.22 6.22 9.10
N LEU A 397 35.64 7.36 9.67
CA LEU A 397 35.17 8.66 9.18
C LEU A 397 35.75 9.03 7.83
N ALA A 398 36.99 8.64 7.51
CA ALA A 398 37.55 8.87 6.18
C ALA A 398 36.74 8.12 5.11
N GLN A 399 36.36 6.87 5.39
CA GLN A 399 35.47 6.10 4.52
C GLN A 399 34.08 6.76 4.40
N ALA A 400 33.50 7.23 5.51
CA ALA A 400 32.22 7.93 5.49
C ALA A 400 32.27 9.24 4.69
N ALA A 401 33.34 10.03 4.85
CA ALA A 401 33.55 11.28 4.12
C ALA A 401 33.69 11.04 2.62
N ALA A 402 34.46 10.03 2.21
CA ALA A 402 34.60 9.65 0.80
C ALA A 402 33.24 9.27 0.17
N LEU A 403 32.38 8.54 0.89
CA LEU A 403 31.03 8.21 0.42
C LEU A 403 30.15 9.47 0.27
N VAL A 404 30.23 10.40 1.22
CA VAL A 404 29.48 11.66 1.22
C VAL A 404 29.88 12.54 0.05
N GLU A 405 31.18 12.67 -0.22
CA GLU A 405 31.72 13.45 -1.35
C GLU A 405 31.35 12.82 -2.68
N ALA A 406 31.56 11.51 -2.84
CA ALA A 406 31.28 10.79 -4.08
C ALA A 406 29.81 10.86 -4.51
N HIS A 407 28.88 10.96 -3.55
CA HIS A 407 27.43 10.95 -3.81
C HIS A 407 26.74 12.29 -3.49
N SER A 408 27.52 13.36 -3.22
CA SER A 408 27.00 14.70 -2.87
C SER A 408 25.94 14.68 -1.76
N LEU A 409 26.16 13.85 -0.72
CA LEU A 409 25.20 13.67 0.37
C LEU A 409 25.19 14.90 1.29
N LYS A 410 24.00 15.28 1.76
CA LYS A 410 23.85 16.36 2.75
C LYS A 410 24.17 15.87 4.16
N CYS A 411 25.43 15.58 4.45
CA CYS A 411 25.93 15.19 5.77
C CYS A 411 27.15 16.03 6.15
N ASN A 412 27.09 16.73 7.29
CA ASN A 412 28.23 17.48 7.78
C ASN A 412 29.05 16.60 8.74
N LEU A 413 30.23 16.17 8.29
CA LEU A 413 31.17 15.37 9.08
C LEU A 413 32.44 16.15 9.45
N SER A 414 32.61 17.38 8.93
CA SER A 414 33.90 18.08 8.98
C SER A 414 34.35 18.45 10.39
N GLY A 415 33.41 18.88 11.24
CA GLY A 415 33.72 19.25 12.63
C GLY A 415 34.21 18.06 13.47
N LEU A 416 33.51 16.92 13.40
CA LEU A 416 33.91 15.70 14.10
C LEU A 416 35.21 15.13 13.54
N PHE A 417 35.36 15.12 12.21
CA PHE A 417 36.56 14.64 11.54
C PHE A 417 37.80 15.45 11.93
N ALA A 418 37.72 16.79 11.88
CA ALA A 418 38.82 17.66 12.28
C ALA A 418 39.23 17.43 13.74
N HIS A 419 38.26 17.26 14.65
CA HIS A 419 38.55 17.01 16.06
C HIS A 419 39.24 15.65 16.30
N ILE A 420 38.78 14.59 15.63
CA ILE A 420 39.39 13.26 15.74
C ILE A 420 40.80 13.24 15.16
N VAL A 421 41.01 13.85 13.98
CA VAL A 421 42.33 13.93 13.34
C VAL A 421 43.31 14.68 14.23
N GLN A 422 42.92 15.85 14.74
CA GLN A 422 43.78 16.63 15.65
C GLN A 422 44.14 15.85 16.93
N THR A 423 43.15 15.17 17.53
CA THR A 423 43.35 14.38 18.76
C THR A 423 44.26 13.18 18.52
N HIS A 424 44.07 12.47 17.41
CA HIS A 424 44.90 11.34 17.00
C HIS A 424 46.34 11.78 16.73
N GLU A 425 46.55 12.83 15.94
CA GLU A 425 47.90 13.32 15.60
C GLU A 425 48.66 13.80 16.83
N GLN A 426 47.99 14.41 17.81
CA GLN A 426 48.60 14.79 19.07
C GLN A 426 49.04 13.56 19.86
N LEU A 427 48.13 12.62 20.11
CA LEU A 427 48.43 11.41 20.89
C LEU A 427 49.44 10.48 20.22
N GLU A 428 49.42 10.38 18.88
CA GLU A 428 50.38 9.59 18.13
C GLU A 428 51.79 10.19 18.25
N ARG A 429 51.92 11.52 18.16
CA ARG A 429 53.20 12.21 18.40
C ARG A 429 53.69 12.03 19.83
N ASP A 430 52.80 12.19 20.82
CA ASP A 430 53.16 12.05 22.23
C ASP A 430 53.55 10.60 22.56
N ASN A 431 52.85 9.61 21.99
CA ASN A 431 53.25 8.20 22.15
C ASN A 431 54.56 7.88 21.44
N ALA A 432 54.86 8.50 20.29
CA ALA A 432 56.10 8.26 19.57
C ALA A 432 57.34 8.92 20.22
N VAL A 433 57.16 9.92 21.10
CA VAL A 433 58.26 10.69 21.71
C VAL A 433 58.35 10.47 23.23
N VAL A 434 57.22 10.42 23.92
CA VAL A 434 57.13 10.43 25.39
C VAL A 434 56.83 9.04 25.94
N TYR A 435 55.70 8.44 25.55
CA TYR A 435 55.22 7.22 26.19
C TYR A 435 55.85 5.94 25.63
N LEU A 436 56.18 5.94 24.33
CA LEU A 436 56.84 4.84 23.61
C LEU A 436 56.15 3.47 23.76
N GLU A 437 54.82 3.47 23.93
CA GLU A 437 54.06 2.24 24.05
C GLU A 437 53.81 1.61 22.68
N ALA A 438 53.84 0.28 22.63
CA ALA A 438 53.49 -0.47 21.43
C ALA A 438 52.00 -0.29 21.10
N VAL A 439 51.71 0.16 19.88
CA VAL A 439 50.34 0.30 19.37
C VAL A 439 49.82 -1.10 19.00
N PRO A 440 48.78 -1.61 19.68
CA PRO A 440 48.25 -2.94 19.40
C PRO A 440 47.44 -2.98 18.10
N ASP A 441 47.27 -4.18 17.55
CA ASP A 441 46.37 -4.40 16.42
C ASP A 441 44.91 -4.08 16.81
N PRO A 442 44.09 -3.55 15.87
CA PRO A 442 42.67 -3.24 16.12
C PRO A 442 41.84 -4.42 16.66
N SER A 443 42.21 -5.65 16.32
CA SER A 443 41.54 -6.87 16.77
C SER A 443 41.74 -7.16 18.27
N ARG A 444 42.76 -6.58 18.90
CA ARG A 444 43.06 -6.74 20.33
C ARG A 444 42.40 -5.67 21.20
N LEU A 445 41.69 -4.71 20.59
CA LEU A 445 40.96 -3.67 21.31
C LEU A 445 39.70 -4.25 21.97
N THR A 446 39.25 -3.61 23.06
CA THR A 446 37.99 -4.01 23.69
C THR A 446 36.82 -3.74 22.72
N PRO A 447 35.92 -4.73 22.52
CA PRO A 447 34.75 -4.58 21.68
C PRO A 447 33.82 -3.45 22.16
N LEU A 448 33.07 -2.87 21.24
CA LEU A 448 32.05 -1.89 21.59
C LEU A 448 30.88 -2.58 22.30
N GLU A 449 30.46 -1.98 23.42
CA GLU A 449 29.20 -2.32 24.09
C GLU A 449 28.04 -1.56 23.43
N HIS A 450 26.81 -2.03 23.64
CA HIS A 450 25.61 -1.44 23.02
C HIS A 450 24.51 -1.31 24.06
N VAL A 451 23.75 -0.21 23.99
CA VAL A 451 22.56 -0.01 24.83
C VAL A 451 21.42 0.50 23.96
N CYS A 452 20.32 -0.24 23.95
CA CYS A 452 19.08 0.16 23.30
C CYS A 452 18.20 0.94 24.29
N CYS A 453 17.82 2.16 23.92
CA CYS A 453 16.88 2.99 24.70
C CYS A 453 15.57 3.24 23.95
N VAL A 454 15.37 2.57 22.82
CA VAL A 454 14.27 2.85 21.89
C VAL A 454 13.47 1.58 21.65
N GLU A 455 12.20 1.65 22.02
CA GLU A 455 11.18 0.68 21.64
C GLU A 455 10.19 1.37 20.71
N LEU A 456 9.79 0.70 19.63
CA LEU A 456 8.79 1.27 18.72
C LEU A 456 7.42 1.33 19.39
N ALA A 457 6.60 2.30 18.98
CA ALA A 457 5.25 2.42 19.50
C ALA A 457 4.37 1.28 18.96
N SER A 458 3.56 0.66 19.81
CA SER A 458 2.49 -0.21 19.34
C SER A 458 1.39 0.67 18.76
N VAL A 459 1.16 0.58 17.45
CA VAL A 459 0.15 1.38 16.74
C VAL A 459 -0.89 0.43 16.18
N ALA A 460 -2.15 0.64 16.51
CA ALA A 460 -3.25 -0.11 15.93
C ALA A 460 -3.82 0.62 14.71
N ILE A 461 -4.48 -0.11 13.81
CA ILE A 461 -5.10 0.50 12.62
C ILE A 461 -6.18 1.53 12.99
N GLN A 462 -6.86 1.35 14.12
CA GLN A 462 -7.86 2.28 14.62
C GLN A 462 -7.26 3.64 14.98
N ASP A 463 -5.98 3.69 15.39
CA ASP A 463 -5.29 4.94 15.73
C ASP A 463 -4.92 5.77 14.50
N LEU A 464 -5.00 5.17 13.31
CA LEU A 464 -4.72 5.79 12.02
C LEU A 464 -5.99 6.14 11.23
N GLN A 465 -7.16 5.71 11.71
CA GLN A 465 -8.44 5.99 11.06
C GLN A 465 -9.19 7.07 11.84
N ASP A 466 -9.68 8.06 11.12
CA ASP A 466 -10.60 9.04 11.67
C ASP A 466 -12.03 8.50 11.63
N VAL A 467 -12.93 9.07 12.43
CA VAL A 467 -14.36 8.70 12.38
C VAL A 467 -15.10 9.66 11.48
N ASP A 468 -15.52 9.20 10.30
CA ASP A 468 -16.41 9.94 9.41
C ASP A 468 -17.84 9.39 9.49
N ALA A 469 -18.58 9.82 10.52
CA ALA A 469 -19.94 9.37 10.77
C ALA A 469 -20.91 9.72 9.61
N HIS A 470 -20.68 10.84 8.93
CA HIS A 470 -21.54 11.27 7.83
C HIS A 470 -21.35 10.39 6.58
N ALA A 471 -20.09 10.15 6.19
CA ALA A 471 -19.79 9.25 5.07
C ALA A 471 -20.25 7.81 5.38
N ALA A 472 -20.05 7.34 6.61
CA ALA A 472 -20.52 6.03 7.05
C ALA A 472 -22.06 5.94 6.94
N ALA A 473 -22.81 6.94 7.44
CA ALA A 473 -24.27 6.94 7.37
C ALA A 473 -24.81 6.96 5.94
N GLN A 474 -24.16 7.71 5.03
CA GLN A 474 -24.53 7.72 3.61
C GLN A 474 -24.23 6.38 2.92
N LEU A 475 -23.08 5.76 3.21
CA LEU A 475 -22.69 4.47 2.63
C LEU A 475 -23.51 3.30 3.22
N CYS A 476 -23.97 3.38 4.46
CA CYS A 476 -24.89 2.38 5.04
C CYS A 476 -26.22 2.24 4.29
N GLN A 477 -26.58 3.22 3.45
CA GLN A 477 -27.75 3.12 2.57
C GLN A 477 -27.51 2.21 1.36
N LEU A 478 -26.24 1.96 1.02
CA LEU A 478 -25.85 0.96 0.04
C LEU A 478 -25.69 -0.40 0.72
N LEU A 479 -26.18 -1.44 0.06
CA LEU A 479 -25.88 -2.82 0.47
C LEU A 479 -24.38 -3.08 0.27
N PRO A 480 -23.67 -3.71 1.23
CA PRO A 480 -22.31 -4.16 1.01
C PRO A 480 -22.20 -5.14 -0.15
N THR A 481 -21.05 -5.16 -0.84
CA THR A 481 -20.89 -6.01 -2.04
C THR A 481 -21.05 -7.49 -1.71
N SER A 482 -20.56 -7.93 -0.56
CA SER A 482 -20.68 -9.32 -0.10
C SER A 482 -22.15 -9.76 0.01
N VAL A 483 -23.00 -8.90 0.58
CA VAL A 483 -24.44 -9.16 0.71
C VAL A 483 -25.12 -9.16 -0.65
N ARG A 484 -24.76 -8.20 -1.52
CA ARG A 484 -25.30 -8.12 -2.88
C ARG A 484 -25.00 -9.37 -3.70
N LEU A 485 -23.74 -9.81 -3.72
CA LEU A 485 -23.32 -11.02 -4.44
C LEU A 485 -24.02 -12.28 -3.93
N ARG A 486 -24.17 -12.42 -2.60
CA ARG A 486 -24.95 -13.52 -2.01
C ARG A 486 -26.43 -13.46 -2.37
N GLY A 487 -27.01 -12.26 -2.44
CA GLY A 487 -28.38 -12.06 -2.91
C GLY A 487 -28.56 -12.45 -4.38
N GLU A 488 -27.61 -12.10 -5.25
CA GLU A 488 -27.60 -12.49 -6.67
C GLU A 488 -27.45 -14.01 -6.84
N GLU A 489 -26.58 -14.66 -6.06
CA GLU A 489 -26.40 -16.11 -6.02
C GLU A 489 -27.71 -16.80 -5.61
N TYR A 490 -28.35 -16.35 -4.53
CA TYR A 490 -29.63 -16.87 -4.08
C TYR A 490 -30.74 -16.68 -5.12
N ALA A 491 -30.86 -15.48 -5.70
CA ALA A 491 -31.86 -15.20 -6.73
C ALA A 491 -31.68 -16.09 -7.97
N THR A 492 -30.43 -16.37 -8.34
CA THR A 492 -30.11 -17.27 -9.45
C THR A 492 -30.52 -18.71 -9.14
N ARG A 493 -30.18 -19.22 -7.94
CA ARG A 493 -30.59 -20.55 -7.47
C ARG A 493 -32.11 -20.69 -7.40
N TYR A 494 -32.79 -19.68 -6.84
CA TYR A 494 -34.24 -19.65 -6.74
C TYR A 494 -34.90 -19.69 -8.12
N ARG A 495 -34.47 -18.82 -9.05
CA ARG A 495 -34.99 -18.80 -10.42
C ARG A 495 -34.74 -20.11 -11.17
N ALA A 496 -33.58 -20.75 -10.95
CA ALA A 496 -33.30 -22.06 -11.51
C ALA A 496 -34.25 -23.12 -10.94
N GLY A 497 -34.38 -23.22 -9.62
CA GLY A 497 -35.31 -24.17 -9.00
C GLY A 497 -36.77 -23.99 -9.43
N VAL A 498 -37.23 -22.73 -9.58
CA VAL A 498 -38.58 -22.45 -10.10
C VAL A 498 -38.73 -22.87 -11.56
N ARG A 499 -37.73 -22.64 -12.42
CA ARG A 499 -37.76 -23.09 -13.81
C ARG A 499 -37.78 -24.62 -13.90
N ASP A 500 -36.95 -25.30 -13.12
CA ASP A 500 -36.88 -26.76 -13.08
C ASP A 500 -38.22 -27.36 -12.63
N LEU A 501 -38.85 -26.77 -11.61
CA LEU A 501 -40.18 -27.19 -11.16
C LEU A 501 -41.24 -26.99 -12.25
N LYS A 502 -41.25 -25.83 -12.90
CA LYS A 502 -42.18 -25.55 -14.01
C LYS A 502 -41.98 -26.52 -15.18
N GLN A 503 -40.74 -26.85 -15.50
CA GLN A 503 -40.41 -27.79 -16.55
C GLN A 503 -40.92 -29.20 -16.20
N ARG A 504 -40.65 -29.69 -14.99
CA ARG A 504 -41.17 -31.00 -14.52
C ARG A 504 -42.69 -31.06 -14.57
N VAL A 505 -43.38 -30.03 -14.08
CA VAL A 505 -44.85 -29.97 -14.13
C VAL A 505 -45.35 -29.98 -15.57
N SER A 506 -44.70 -29.25 -16.48
CA SER A 506 -45.07 -29.25 -17.89
C SER A 506 -44.82 -30.61 -18.57
N GLU A 507 -43.73 -31.29 -18.25
CA GLU A 507 -43.40 -32.62 -18.76
C GLU A 507 -44.44 -33.64 -18.28
N GLU A 508 -44.77 -33.65 -16.98
CA GLU A 508 -45.81 -34.52 -16.41
C GLU A 508 -47.20 -34.23 -17.02
N LEU A 509 -47.59 -32.96 -17.13
CA LEU A 509 -48.87 -32.60 -17.76
C LEU A 509 -48.92 -33.00 -19.24
N SER A 510 -47.81 -32.86 -19.97
CA SER A 510 -47.73 -33.33 -21.36
C SER A 510 -47.81 -34.86 -21.45
N GLY A 511 -47.20 -35.57 -20.50
CA GLY A 511 -47.30 -37.02 -20.36
C GLY A 511 -48.75 -37.45 -20.12
N VAL A 512 -49.44 -36.85 -19.15
CA VAL A 512 -50.86 -37.09 -18.87
C VAL A 512 -51.72 -36.78 -20.09
N SER A 513 -51.50 -35.63 -20.75
CA SER A 513 -52.25 -35.26 -21.96
C SER A 513 -52.04 -36.27 -23.08
N SER A 514 -50.80 -36.72 -23.31
CA SER A 514 -50.50 -37.73 -24.33
C SER A 514 -51.16 -39.08 -24.03
N PHE A 515 -51.20 -39.48 -22.76
CA PHE A 515 -51.86 -40.70 -22.31
C PHE A 515 -53.38 -40.64 -22.52
N LEU A 516 -54.00 -39.50 -22.19
CA LEU A 516 -55.44 -39.28 -22.39
C LEU A 516 -55.80 -39.28 -23.88
N LEU A 517 -55.01 -38.61 -24.72
CA LEU A 517 -55.18 -38.61 -26.18
C LEU A 517 -55.03 -40.01 -26.77
N ALA A 518 -54.01 -40.77 -26.35
CA ALA A 518 -53.79 -42.15 -26.81
C ALA A 518 -54.97 -43.08 -26.49
N ARG A 519 -55.69 -42.81 -25.40
CA ARG A 519 -56.89 -43.55 -24.99
C ARG A 519 -58.21 -42.91 -25.48
N GLN A 520 -58.14 -41.86 -26.29
CA GLN A 520 -59.30 -41.10 -26.79
C GLN A 520 -60.24 -40.65 -25.65
N LEU A 521 -59.67 -40.30 -24.49
CA LEU A 521 -60.40 -39.75 -23.36
C LEU A 521 -60.31 -38.22 -23.41
N PRO A 522 -61.42 -37.49 -23.20
CA PRO A 522 -62.68 -37.96 -22.61
C PRO A 522 -63.74 -38.42 -23.63
N ASP A 523 -63.43 -38.43 -24.93
CA ASP A 523 -64.44 -38.61 -25.98
C ASP A 523 -65.14 -39.98 -25.92
N GLN A 524 -64.40 -41.05 -25.63
CA GLN A 524 -65.00 -42.38 -25.40
C GLN A 524 -65.97 -42.39 -24.21
N LEU A 525 -65.67 -41.67 -23.13
CA LEU A 525 -66.57 -41.56 -21.98
C LEU A 525 -67.81 -40.74 -22.33
N ARG A 526 -67.67 -39.71 -23.18
CA ARG A 526 -68.80 -38.91 -23.68
C ARG A 526 -69.70 -39.74 -24.59
N GLU A 527 -69.13 -40.56 -25.48
CA GLU A 527 -69.90 -41.48 -26.31
C GLU A 527 -70.65 -42.53 -25.49
N VAL A 528 -70.00 -43.15 -24.50
CA VAL A 528 -70.65 -44.11 -23.60
C VAL A 528 -71.76 -43.43 -22.79
N ALA A 529 -71.53 -42.20 -22.32
CA ALA A 529 -72.56 -41.43 -21.60
C ALA A 529 -73.76 -41.06 -22.49
N LEU A 530 -73.53 -40.72 -23.76
CA LEU A 530 -74.59 -40.46 -24.73
C LEU A 530 -75.40 -41.73 -25.03
N LYS A 531 -74.73 -42.87 -25.22
CA LYS A 531 -75.39 -44.18 -25.37
C LYS A 531 -76.25 -44.52 -24.15
N LEU A 532 -75.76 -44.30 -22.94
CA LEU A 532 -76.53 -44.50 -21.71
C LEU A 532 -77.70 -43.52 -21.55
N GLN A 533 -77.60 -42.29 -22.07
CA GLN A 533 -78.72 -41.33 -22.10
C GLN A 533 -79.78 -41.73 -23.13
N GLU A 534 -79.37 -42.23 -24.29
CA GLU A 534 -80.26 -42.78 -25.31
C GLU A 534 -80.98 -44.03 -24.79
N GLU A 535 -80.27 -44.95 -24.12
CA GLU A 535 -80.86 -46.10 -23.45
C GLU A 535 -81.86 -45.69 -22.34
N LYS A 536 -81.58 -44.63 -21.57
CA LYS A 536 -82.55 -44.06 -20.61
C LYS A 536 -83.76 -43.42 -21.28
N LYS A 537 -83.61 -42.80 -22.47
CA LYS A 537 -84.74 -42.27 -23.25
C LYS A 537 -85.60 -43.39 -23.84
N VAL A 538 -84.98 -44.48 -24.31
CA VAL A 538 -85.68 -45.68 -24.79
C VAL A 538 -86.38 -46.42 -23.64
N ARG A 539 -85.83 -46.37 -22.42
CA ARG A 539 -86.40 -47.00 -21.21
C ARG A 539 -87.47 -46.16 -20.52
N ASN A 540 -87.65 -44.88 -20.86
CA ASN A 540 -88.68 -44.00 -20.32
C ASN A 540 -89.84 -43.76 -21.31
N GLN A 541 -90.58 -44.83 -21.60
CA GLN A 541 -92.06 -44.83 -21.56
C GLN A 541 -92.48 -45.91 -20.55
N PRO A 542 -93.54 -45.66 -19.77
CA PRO A 542 -93.45 -45.40 -18.34
C PRO A 542 -93.30 -46.68 -17.50
N ARG A 543 -92.41 -46.64 -16.50
CA ARG A 543 -92.67 -47.16 -15.14
C ARG A 543 -91.59 -46.71 -14.16
N ALA A 544 -92.05 -45.89 -13.21
CA ALA A 544 -91.56 -45.61 -11.85
C ALA A 544 -90.05 -45.51 -11.58
N ASP A 545 -89.67 -44.28 -11.17
CA ASP A 545 -88.68 -43.90 -10.16
C ASP A 545 -87.39 -44.70 -10.04
N LEU A 546 -86.28 -44.08 -10.47
CA LEU A 546 -84.98 -44.22 -9.82
C LEU A 546 -84.13 -42.98 -10.15
N THR A 547 -84.07 -42.07 -9.18
CA THR A 547 -83.15 -40.94 -9.14
C THR A 547 -81.73 -41.45 -8.98
N LEU A 548 -80.94 -41.33 -10.04
CA LEU A 548 -79.48 -41.44 -9.99
C LEU A 548 -78.93 -40.08 -10.38
N GLU A 549 -78.70 -39.25 -9.34
CA GLU A 549 -78.02 -37.98 -9.48
C GLU A 549 -76.58 -38.23 -9.95
N LEU A 550 -76.23 -37.68 -11.11
CA LEU A 550 -74.85 -37.61 -11.55
C LEU A 550 -74.19 -36.46 -10.77
N PRO A 551 -73.08 -36.70 -10.04
CA PRO A 551 -72.46 -35.67 -9.23
C PRO A 551 -72.01 -34.43 -10.05
N PRO A 552 -72.29 -33.20 -9.58
CA PRO A 552 -72.11 -31.96 -10.35
C PRO A 552 -70.65 -31.60 -10.72
N HIS A 553 -69.66 -32.28 -10.14
CA HIS A 553 -68.24 -32.03 -10.46
C HIS A 553 -67.86 -32.48 -11.88
N LEU A 554 -68.56 -33.46 -12.45
CA LEU A 554 -68.36 -33.91 -13.84
C LEU A 554 -68.87 -32.88 -14.85
N TRP A 555 -69.93 -32.14 -14.52
CA TRP A 555 -70.47 -31.08 -15.39
C TRP A 555 -69.52 -29.89 -15.51
N ASN A 556 -68.87 -29.52 -14.41
CA ASN A 556 -67.93 -28.39 -14.39
C ASN A 556 -66.65 -28.66 -15.18
N GLN A 557 -66.20 -29.91 -15.29
CA GLN A 557 -65.03 -30.27 -16.10
C GLN A 557 -65.31 -30.28 -17.62
N ILE A 558 -66.58 -30.46 -18.04
CA ILE A 558 -66.97 -30.44 -19.45
C ILE A 558 -67.08 -29.00 -19.99
N ARG A 559 -67.40 -28.02 -19.15
CA ARG A 559 -67.61 -26.62 -19.56
C ARG A 559 -66.36 -25.72 -19.57
N VAL A 560 -65.25 -26.12 -18.95
CA VAL A 560 -64.12 -25.20 -18.67
C VAL A 560 -62.98 -25.25 -19.71
N LEU A 561 -63.08 -26.05 -20.78
CA LEU A 561 -62.12 -25.96 -21.88
C LEU A 561 -62.54 -24.88 -22.89
N PRO A 562 -61.71 -23.84 -23.14
CA PRO A 562 -62.01 -22.85 -24.16
C PRO A 562 -62.02 -23.54 -25.52
N SER A 563 -63.01 -23.21 -26.34
CA SER A 563 -63.03 -23.53 -27.76
C SER A 563 -61.76 -22.96 -28.41
N VAL A 564 -60.78 -23.83 -28.68
CA VAL A 564 -59.66 -23.51 -29.56
C VAL A 564 -60.25 -23.28 -30.94
N SER A 565 -60.34 -22.01 -31.32
CA SER A 565 -60.57 -21.61 -32.71
C SER A 565 -59.34 -22.04 -33.51
N LEU A 566 -59.59 -22.80 -34.59
CA LEU A 566 -58.61 -23.15 -35.62
C LEU A 566 -57.88 -21.92 -36.18
#